data_AF-A0A452FTU1-F1
#
_entry.id   AF-A0A452FTU1-F1
#
_cell.length_a   1.000
_cell.length_b   1.000
_cell.length_c   1.000
_cell.angle_alpha   90.00
_cell.angle_beta   90.00
_cell.angle_gamma   90.00
#
_symmetry.space_group_name_H-M   'P 1'
#
loop_
_entity.id
_entity.type
_entity.pdbx_description
1 polymer ?
#
loop_
_entity_poly.entity_id
_entity_poly.type
_entity_poly.pdbx_seq_one_letter_code
_entity_poly.pdbx_strand_id
1 'polypeptide(L)'
;MERDGDQLSARPALETEGLRFLHVTVGSLLATYGWYIVFSCILLYVVFQKLSTRLRALRQRHLDQAAAALEPDIVVKRQEALAAARLKMQEELNAQVEKHKEKLRQLEEEKRRQKIEMWDSMQEGKSYKGNTRKPQEEDSPGPSPSSVIPKRKSDRKPLRGGGYNPLSGEGGGTCSWRPGRRGPSSGG
;
A
#
# COMPACT_ATOMS: atom_id res chain seq x y z
N MET A 1 76.18 12.43 -18.29
CA MET A 1 75.04 11.52 -18.48
C MET A 1 75.40 10.16 -17.89
N GLU A 2 75.59 10.06 -16.57
CA GLU A 2 75.97 8.80 -15.89
C GLU A 2 75.38 8.71 -14.47
N ARG A 3 74.14 9.18 -14.27
CA ARG A 3 73.45 9.07 -12.96
C ARG A 3 72.16 8.23 -12.99
N ASP A 4 71.70 7.86 -14.19
CA ASP A 4 70.41 7.18 -14.37
C ASP A 4 70.55 5.66 -14.58
N GLY A 5 71.76 5.16 -14.87
CA GLY A 5 72.04 3.72 -15.06
C GLY A 5 72.11 2.93 -13.75
N ASP A 6 72.69 3.51 -12.69
CA ASP A 6 72.89 2.81 -11.42
C ASP A 6 71.60 2.67 -10.59
N GLN A 7 70.63 3.58 -10.76
CA GLN A 7 69.35 3.53 -10.05
C GLN A 7 68.42 2.41 -10.54
N LEU A 8 68.52 2.01 -11.81
CA LEU A 8 67.67 0.95 -12.38
C LEU A 8 68.16 -0.46 -12.02
N SER A 9 69.47 -0.63 -11.80
CA SER A 9 70.07 -1.90 -11.35
C SER A 9 69.87 -2.16 -9.84
N ALA A 10 69.81 -1.10 -9.03
CA ALA A 10 69.62 -1.22 -7.58
C ALA A 10 68.16 -1.53 -7.15
N ARG A 11 67.17 -1.21 -7.99
CA ARG A 11 65.74 -1.49 -7.72
C ARG A 11 65.39 -2.99 -7.61
N PRO A 12 65.81 -3.88 -8.52
CA PRO A 12 65.54 -5.32 -8.37
C PRO A 12 66.27 -5.91 -7.15
N ALA A 13 67.42 -5.37 -6.75
CA ALA A 13 68.12 -5.79 -5.54
C ALA A 13 67.31 -5.43 -4.27
N LEU A 14 66.76 -4.22 -4.19
CA LEU A 14 65.90 -3.79 -3.07
C LEU A 14 64.58 -4.55 -2.99
N GLU A 15 63.93 -4.86 -4.11
CA GLU A 15 62.70 -5.67 -4.11
C GLU A 15 62.97 -7.13 -3.73
N THR A 16 64.08 -7.71 -4.22
CA THR A 16 64.45 -9.09 -3.86
C THR A 16 64.91 -9.20 -2.42
N GLU A 17 65.63 -8.21 -1.89
CA GLU A 17 65.96 -8.12 -0.47
C GLU A 17 64.70 -7.91 0.37
N GLY A 18 63.81 -7.00 -0.02
CA GLY A 18 62.53 -6.77 0.66
C GLY A 18 61.63 -8.01 0.69
N LEU A 19 61.52 -8.73 -0.43
CA LEU A 19 60.80 -10.00 -0.51
C LEU A 19 61.46 -11.10 0.34
N ARG A 20 62.79 -11.14 0.39
CA ARG A 20 63.53 -12.06 1.27
C ARG A 20 63.32 -11.71 2.74
N PHE A 21 63.37 -10.43 3.11
CA PHE A 21 63.08 -9.97 4.48
C PHE A 21 61.64 -10.27 4.87
N LEU A 22 60.67 -10.03 3.97
CA LEU A 22 59.26 -10.41 4.18
C LEU A 22 59.10 -11.91 4.30
N HIS A 23 59.76 -12.71 3.46
CA HIS A 23 59.69 -14.16 3.54
C HIS A 23 60.33 -14.70 4.83
N VAL A 24 61.40 -14.09 5.32
CA VAL A 24 62.05 -14.47 6.58
C VAL A 24 61.21 -14.03 7.78
N THR A 25 60.65 -12.81 7.77
CA THR A 25 59.78 -12.33 8.85
C THR A 25 58.44 -13.03 8.88
N VAL A 26 57.75 -13.15 7.74
CA VAL A 26 56.52 -13.94 7.61
C VAL A 26 56.81 -15.40 7.91
N GLY A 27 57.92 -15.98 7.42
CA GLY A 27 58.31 -17.35 7.72
C GLY A 27 58.60 -17.59 9.20
N SER A 28 59.24 -16.64 9.89
CA SER A 28 59.45 -16.68 11.34
C SER A 28 58.13 -16.56 12.12
N LEU A 29 57.25 -15.65 11.69
CA LEU A 29 55.91 -15.51 12.27
C LEU A 29 55.04 -16.75 11.99
N LEU A 30 55.14 -17.36 10.81
CA LEU A 30 54.44 -18.59 10.46
C LEU A 30 55.03 -19.79 11.20
N ALA A 31 56.34 -19.82 11.48
CA ALA A 31 56.94 -20.87 12.30
C ALA A 31 56.50 -20.75 13.76
N THR A 32 56.38 -19.53 14.27
CA THR A 32 56.01 -19.27 15.67
C THR A 32 54.49 -19.38 15.89
N TYR A 33 53.68 -18.91 14.93
CA TYR A 33 52.22 -18.83 15.01
C TYR A 33 51.48 -19.77 14.05
N GLY A 34 52.18 -20.61 13.30
CA GLY A 34 51.58 -21.53 12.31
C GLY A 34 50.61 -22.51 12.94
N TRP A 35 50.82 -22.87 14.21
CA TRP A 35 49.87 -23.69 14.93
C TRP A 35 48.51 -23.00 15.08
N TYR A 36 48.45 -21.69 15.34
CA TYR A 36 47.18 -20.96 15.41
C TYR A 36 46.47 -20.94 14.05
N ILE A 37 47.21 -20.89 12.94
CA ILE A 37 46.64 -20.97 11.59
C ILE A 37 46.02 -22.35 11.36
N VAL A 38 46.71 -23.42 11.76
CA VAL A 38 46.19 -24.79 11.67
C VAL A 38 44.97 -24.97 12.57
N PHE A 39 45.03 -24.53 13.82
CA PHE A 39 43.90 -24.59 14.75
C PHE A 39 42.71 -23.75 14.28
N SER A 40 42.95 -22.55 13.74
CA SER A 40 41.92 -21.69 13.13
C SER A 40 41.28 -22.39 11.94
N CYS A 41 42.08 -23.04 11.08
CA CYS A 41 41.58 -23.79 9.94
C CYS A 41 40.74 -25.01 10.36
N ILE A 42 41.18 -25.76 11.39
CA ILE A 42 40.42 -26.88 11.97
C ILE A 42 39.11 -26.38 12.60
N LEU A 43 39.17 -25.27 13.36
CA LEU A 43 37.99 -24.66 13.99
C LEU A 43 36.98 -24.23 12.92
N LEU A 44 37.44 -23.51 11.89
CA LEU A 44 36.62 -23.11 10.75
C LEU A 44 36.02 -24.33 10.06
N TYR A 45 36.80 -25.40 9.82
CA TYR A 45 36.30 -26.62 9.22
C TYR A 45 35.17 -27.25 10.03
N VAL A 46 35.33 -27.37 11.36
CA VAL A 46 34.29 -27.91 12.25
C VAL A 46 33.05 -27.00 12.29
N VAL A 47 33.25 -25.68 12.33
CA VAL A 47 32.17 -24.69 12.30
C VAL A 47 31.41 -24.80 10.97
N PHE A 48 32.09 -24.82 9.83
CA PHE A 48 31.47 -24.99 8.53
C PHE A 48 30.77 -26.35 8.40
N GLN A 49 31.32 -27.42 8.96
CA GLN A 49 30.69 -28.74 8.95
C GLN A 49 29.39 -28.76 9.78
N LYS A 50 29.39 -28.15 10.97
CA LYS A 50 28.20 -28.04 11.82
C LYS A 50 27.18 -27.04 11.29
N LEU A 51 27.61 -25.92 10.71
CA LEU A 51 26.72 -24.94 10.08
C LEU A 51 26.13 -25.50 8.80
N SER A 52 26.91 -26.13 7.92
CA SER A 52 26.39 -26.68 6.66
C SER A 52 25.39 -27.80 6.90
N THR A 53 25.61 -28.67 7.88
CA THR A 53 24.63 -29.71 8.27
C THR A 53 23.36 -29.10 8.85
N ARG A 54 23.46 -28.10 9.74
CA ARG A 54 22.30 -27.38 10.28
C ARG A 54 21.55 -26.58 9.21
N LEU A 55 22.26 -25.89 8.33
CA LEU A 55 21.71 -25.12 7.22
C LEU A 55 21.06 -26.03 6.17
N ARG A 56 21.64 -27.20 5.88
CA ARG A 56 21.03 -28.19 4.99
C ARG A 56 19.73 -28.74 5.59
N ALA A 57 19.71 -29.06 6.90
CA ALA A 57 18.49 -29.49 7.57
C ALA A 57 17.42 -28.39 7.60
N LEU A 58 17.80 -27.14 7.85
CA LEU A 58 16.88 -26.00 7.81
C LEU A 58 16.34 -25.76 6.40
N ARG A 59 17.21 -25.84 5.39
CA ARG A 59 16.84 -25.69 3.98
C ARG A 59 15.90 -26.79 3.52
N GLN A 60 16.12 -28.04 3.95
CA GLN A 60 15.20 -29.15 3.69
C GLN A 60 13.84 -28.89 4.32
N ARG A 61 13.78 -28.48 5.60
CA ARG A 61 12.51 -28.11 6.25
C ARG A 61 11.77 -26.99 5.52
N HIS A 62 12.48 -25.98 5.01
CA HIS A 62 11.87 -24.93 4.21
C HIS A 62 11.31 -25.44 2.87
N LEU A 63 12.00 -26.36 2.20
CA LEU A 63 11.51 -26.98 0.98
C LEU A 63 10.31 -27.89 1.25
N ASP A 64 10.35 -28.67 2.32
CA ASP A 64 9.25 -29.55 2.74
C ASP A 64 8.04 -28.72 3.16
N GLN A 65 8.23 -27.59 3.83
CA GLN A 65 7.16 -26.66 4.18
C GLN A 65 6.57 -25.97 2.94
N ALA A 66 7.40 -25.62 1.96
CA ALA A 66 6.93 -25.09 0.69
C ALA A 66 6.17 -26.15 -0.14
N ALA A 67 6.62 -27.41 -0.09
CA ALA A 67 5.92 -28.54 -0.69
C ALA A 67 4.60 -28.84 0.04
N ALA A 68 4.59 -28.77 1.37
CA ALA A 68 3.38 -28.92 2.18
C ALA A 68 2.38 -27.77 1.96
N ALA A 69 2.85 -26.54 1.74
CA ALA A 69 2.01 -25.40 1.36
C ALA A 69 1.34 -25.58 -0.02
N LEU A 70 1.91 -26.45 -0.87
CA LEU A 70 1.34 -26.86 -2.15
C LEU A 70 0.46 -28.11 -2.04
N GLU A 71 0.34 -28.73 -0.85
CA GLU A 71 -0.60 -29.82 -0.68
C GLU A 71 -2.03 -29.33 -0.92
N PRO A 72 -2.85 -30.11 -1.64
CA PRO A 72 -4.17 -29.71 -2.09
C PRO A 72 -5.11 -29.35 -0.93
N ASP A 73 -4.91 -29.91 0.26
CA ASP A 73 -5.72 -29.64 1.46
C ASP A 73 -5.59 -28.19 1.96
N ILE A 74 -4.38 -27.60 1.91
CA ILE A 74 -4.17 -26.21 2.34
C ILE A 74 -4.77 -25.24 1.33
N VAL A 75 -4.73 -25.59 0.05
CA VAL A 75 -5.37 -24.80 -1.02
C VAL A 75 -6.89 -24.82 -0.88
N VAL A 76 -7.49 -25.97 -0.59
CA VAL A 76 -8.94 -26.09 -0.36
C VAL A 76 -9.38 -25.27 0.85
N LYS A 77 -8.70 -25.40 1.99
CA LYS A 77 -9.00 -24.59 3.20
C LYS A 77 -8.90 -23.09 2.94
N ARG A 78 -7.91 -22.67 2.14
CA ARG A 78 -7.77 -21.26 1.73
C ARG A 78 -8.92 -20.82 0.83
N GLN A 79 -9.35 -21.66 -0.11
CA GLN A 79 -10.48 -21.37 -1.00
C GLN A 79 -11.80 -21.32 -0.22
N GLU A 80 -12.01 -22.22 0.74
CA GLU A 80 -13.15 -22.21 1.64
C GLU A 80 -13.19 -20.94 2.49
N ALA A 81 -12.05 -20.53 3.06
CA ALA A 81 -11.96 -19.27 3.80
C ALA A 81 -12.29 -18.05 2.92
N LEU A 82 -11.82 -18.03 1.68
CA LEU A 82 -12.16 -16.97 0.72
C LEU A 82 -13.65 -17.01 0.31
N ALA A 83 -14.24 -18.19 0.13
CA ALA A 83 -15.65 -18.34 -0.17
C ALA A 83 -16.53 -17.88 1.00
N ALA A 84 -16.18 -18.24 2.23
CA ALA A 84 -16.87 -17.77 3.43
C ALA A 84 -16.80 -16.25 3.58
N ALA A 85 -15.64 -15.64 3.30
CA ALA A 85 -15.49 -14.19 3.31
C ALA A 85 -16.39 -13.51 2.25
N ARG A 86 -16.50 -14.10 1.05
CA ARG A 86 -17.38 -13.58 -0.01
C ARG A 86 -18.85 -13.66 0.39
N LEU A 87 -19.29 -14.75 1.03
CA LEU A 87 -20.68 -14.89 1.47
C LEU A 87 -21.03 -13.86 2.54
N LYS A 88 -20.16 -13.67 3.56
CA LYS A 88 -20.35 -12.62 4.57
C LYS A 88 -20.49 -11.23 3.95
N MET A 89 -19.65 -10.91 2.97
CA MET A 89 -19.74 -9.64 2.25
C MET A 89 -21.06 -9.50 1.47
N GLN A 90 -21.55 -10.58 0.85
CA GLN A 90 -22.84 -10.57 0.15
C GLN A 90 -24.01 -10.38 1.12
N GLU A 91 -23.96 -11.02 2.29
CA GLU A 91 -24.97 -10.87 3.34
C GLU A 91 -25.04 -9.43 3.86
N GLU A 92 -23.89 -8.80 4.11
CA GLU A 92 -23.82 -7.40 4.54
C GLU A 92 -24.40 -6.45 3.48
N LEU A 93 -24.07 -6.67 2.20
CA LEU A 93 -24.63 -5.89 1.09
C LEU A 93 -26.15 -6.08 0.98
N ASN A 94 -26.64 -7.31 1.08
CA ASN A 94 -28.06 -7.61 1.04
C ASN A 94 -28.79 -6.93 2.21
N ALA A 95 -28.25 -6.98 3.42
CA ALA A 95 -28.83 -6.31 4.59
C ALA A 95 -28.88 -4.77 4.42
N GLN A 96 -27.87 -4.16 3.78
CA GLN A 96 -27.91 -2.73 3.48
C GLN A 96 -28.97 -2.40 2.43
N VAL A 97 -29.12 -3.24 1.41
CA VAL A 97 -30.16 -3.07 0.37
C VAL A 97 -31.55 -3.17 0.97
N GLU A 98 -31.80 -4.11 1.87
CA GLU A 98 -33.09 -4.25 2.56
C GLU A 98 -33.40 -3.03 3.43
N LYS A 99 -32.44 -2.61 4.27
CA LYS A 99 -32.58 -1.39 5.08
C LYS A 99 -32.87 -0.15 4.24
N HIS A 100 -32.24 -0.02 3.08
CA HIS A 100 -32.48 1.12 2.19
C HIS A 100 -33.84 1.03 1.50
N LYS A 101 -34.28 -0.18 1.10
CA LYS A 101 -35.62 -0.41 0.54
C LYS A 101 -36.71 -0.08 1.56
N GLU A 102 -36.54 -0.50 2.81
CA GLU A 102 -37.48 -0.19 3.90
C GLU A 102 -37.59 1.31 4.15
N LYS A 103 -36.45 2.01 4.24
CA LYS A 103 -36.43 3.47 4.38
C LYS A 103 -37.13 4.18 3.21
N LEU A 104 -36.93 3.71 1.99
CA LEU A 104 -37.62 4.27 0.82
C LEU A 104 -39.13 4.06 0.90
N ARG A 105 -39.60 2.89 1.35
CA ARG A 105 -41.03 2.62 1.57
C ARG A 105 -41.61 3.54 2.64
N GLN A 106 -40.92 3.71 3.76
CA GLN A 106 -41.33 4.63 4.84
C GLN A 106 -41.45 6.07 4.32
N LEU A 107 -40.46 6.55 3.57
CA LEU A 107 -40.52 7.89 2.97
C LEU A 107 -41.65 8.04 1.96
N GLU A 108 -41.99 6.98 1.22
CA GLU A 108 -43.14 7.00 0.31
C GLU A 108 -44.47 7.07 1.09
N GLU A 109 -44.61 6.29 2.17
CA GLU A 109 -45.77 6.33 3.05
C GLU A 109 -45.92 7.68 3.76
N GLU A 110 -44.84 8.25 4.28
CA GLU A 110 -44.85 9.59 4.90
C GLU A 110 -45.26 10.65 3.90
N LYS A 111 -44.75 10.61 2.66
CA LYS A 111 -45.19 11.52 1.60
C LYS A 111 -46.66 11.34 1.25
N ARG A 112 -47.19 10.11 1.28
CA ARG A 112 -48.63 9.86 1.09
C ARG A 112 -49.43 10.44 2.26
N ARG A 113 -48.99 10.24 3.50
CA ARG A 113 -49.64 10.80 4.70
C ARG A 113 -49.62 12.33 4.71
N GLN A 114 -48.49 12.96 4.38
CA GLN A 114 -48.37 14.41 4.26
C GLN A 114 -49.31 14.98 3.19
N LYS A 115 -49.49 14.28 2.06
CA LYS A 115 -50.47 14.69 1.04
C LYS A 115 -51.91 14.61 1.54
N ILE A 116 -52.25 13.57 2.30
CA ILE A 116 -53.58 13.41 2.89
C ILE A 116 -53.82 14.52 3.92
N GLU A 117 -52.90 14.71 4.86
CA GLU A 117 -52.98 15.76 5.88
C GLU A 117 -53.08 17.16 5.27
N MET A 118 -52.29 17.45 4.23
CA MET A 118 -52.37 18.71 3.50
C MET A 118 -53.75 18.89 2.84
N TRP A 119 -54.31 17.85 2.21
CA TRP A 119 -55.64 17.90 1.61
C TRP A 119 -56.75 18.06 2.66
N ASP A 120 -56.68 17.35 3.78
CA ASP A 120 -57.64 17.43 4.88
C ASP A 120 -57.62 18.81 5.54
N SER A 121 -56.42 19.36 5.79
CA SER A 121 -56.26 20.73 6.32
C SER A 121 -56.86 21.80 5.39
N MET A 122 -56.81 21.55 4.08
CA MET A 122 -57.38 22.42 3.06
C MET A 122 -58.91 22.32 3.02
N GLN A 123 -59.47 21.11 3.19
CA GLN A 123 -60.92 20.91 3.31
C GLN A 123 -61.51 21.48 4.61
N GLU A 124 -60.81 21.32 5.74
CA GLU A 124 -61.23 21.86 7.04
C GLU A 124 -61.12 23.40 7.12
N GLY A 125 -60.70 24.08 6.04
CA GLY A 125 -60.61 25.54 5.98
C GLY A 125 -59.45 26.12 6.79
N LYS A 126 -58.53 25.29 7.28
CA LYS A 126 -57.28 25.70 7.95
C LYS A 126 -56.24 26.11 6.90
N SER A 127 -56.63 26.97 5.98
CA SER A 127 -55.77 27.47 4.90
C SER A 127 -54.59 28.28 5.47
N TYR A 128 -53.39 27.72 5.33
CA TYR A 128 -52.10 28.39 5.22
C TYR A 128 -51.82 29.54 6.21
N LYS A 129 -51.84 29.29 7.53
CA LYS A 129 -51.03 30.11 8.45
C LYS A 129 -49.58 29.69 8.26
N GLY A 130 -48.81 30.56 7.59
CA GLY A 130 -47.43 30.30 7.17
C GLY A 130 -46.58 29.63 8.24
N ASN A 131 -45.91 28.55 7.83
CA ASN A 131 -44.95 27.81 8.62
C ASN A 131 -43.74 28.72 8.88
N THR A 132 -43.80 29.54 9.92
CA THR A 132 -42.65 30.25 10.45
C THR A 132 -41.73 29.21 11.08
N ARG A 133 -40.52 29.13 10.50
CA ARG A 133 -39.35 28.38 10.97
C ARG A 133 -39.44 28.00 12.46
N LYS A 134 -39.50 26.71 12.75
CA LYS A 134 -39.02 26.20 14.04
C LYS A 134 -37.49 26.18 13.98
N PRO A 135 -36.77 26.93 14.82
CA PRO A 135 -35.35 26.69 15.03
C PRO A 135 -35.23 25.31 15.69
N GLN A 136 -34.43 24.45 15.09
CA GLN A 136 -33.95 23.24 15.74
C GLN A 136 -32.96 23.69 16.81
N GLU A 137 -33.44 23.76 18.04
CA GLU A 137 -32.67 24.08 19.24
C GLU A 137 -32.17 22.74 19.79
N GLU A 138 -30.87 22.48 19.59
CA GLU A 138 -30.11 21.40 20.23
C GLU A 138 -28.96 22.08 21.01
N ASP A 139 -28.88 21.73 22.28
CA ASP A 139 -28.03 22.27 23.35
C ASP A 139 -26.51 22.32 23.05
N SER A 140 -25.87 23.48 23.31
CA SER A 140 -24.68 23.60 24.21
C SER A 140 -24.08 25.03 24.25
N PRO A 141 -23.41 25.44 25.35
CA PRO A 141 -23.40 26.83 25.82
C PRO A 141 -22.14 27.65 25.47
N GLY A 142 -22.28 28.99 25.47
CA GLY A 142 -21.16 29.90 25.77
C GLY A 142 -21.12 31.21 24.96
N PRO A 143 -21.21 32.41 25.59
CA PRO A 143 -21.37 33.71 24.91
C PRO A 143 -20.04 34.45 24.71
N SER A 144 -19.98 35.39 23.75
CA SER A 144 -19.43 36.75 23.93
C SER A 144 -19.43 37.60 22.63
N PRO A 145 -19.80 38.90 22.68
CA PRO A 145 -19.91 39.79 21.52
C PRO A 145 -18.65 40.67 21.31
N SER A 146 -18.24 41.00 20.08
CA SER A 146 -17.76 42.35 19.69
C SER A 146 -17.28 42.46 18.22
N SER A 147 -17.41 43.68 17.68
CA SER A 147 -16.62 44.33 16.62
C SER A 147 -16.93 44.07 15.12
N VAL A 148 -17.72 45.00 14.58
CA VAL A 148 -17.56 45.81 13.34
C VAL A 148 -16.50 45.36 12.30
N ILE A 149 -16.92 45.20 11.04
CA ILE A 149 -16.46 45.85 9.77
C ILE A 149 -16.88 44.97 8.57
N PRO A 150 -17.65 45.47 7.57
CA PRO A 150 -18.00 44.70 6.38
C PRO A 150 -16.89 44.84 5.32
N LYS A 151 -16.39 43.74 4.74
CA LYS A 151 -15.43 43.82 3.62
C LYS A 151 -15.70 42.84 2.48
N ARG A 152 -16.15 43.45 1.38
CA ARG A 152 -15.89 43.21 -0.06
C ARG A 152 -16.21 41.83 -0.68
N LYS A 153 -17.12 41.88 -1.66
CA LYS A 153 -17.37 40.86 -2.69
C LYS A 153 -16.08 40.60 -3.47
N SER A 154 -15.65 39.34 -3.53
CA SER A 154 -14.66 38.90 -4.50
C SER A 154 -15.36 38.31 -5.71
N ASP A 155 -15.13 38.91 -6.88
CA ASP A 155 -15.37 38.29 -8.18
C ASP A 155 -14.62 36.95 -8.25
N ARG A 156 -15.33 35.84 -8.06
CA ARG A 156 -14.77 34.50 -8.28
C ARG A 156 -15.68 33.70 -9.20
N LYS A 157 -15.07 33.26 -10.30
CA LYS A 157 -15.61 32.39 -11.35
C LYS A 157 -16.43 31.23 -10.77
N PRO A 158 -17.53 30.81 -11.41
CA PRO A 158 -18.29 29.64 -10.99
C PRO A 158 -17.42 28.38 -10.93
N LEU A 159 -17.57 27.59 -9.87
CA LEU A 159 -16.82 26.34 -9.60
C LEU A 159 -17.16 25.17 -10.53
N ARG A 160 -17.89 25.41 -11.63
CA ARG A 160 -18.17 24.44 -12.70
C ARG A 160 -17.84 25.09 -14.04
N GLY A 161 -16.86 24.55 -14.76
CA GLY A 161 -16.62 24.91 -16.15
C GLY A 161 -17.89 24.63 -16.96
N GLY A 162 -18.33 25.61 -17.76
CA GLY A 162 -19.60 25.60 -18.49
C GLY A 162 -19.69 24.61 -19.65
N GLY A 163 -19.20 23.38 -19.49
CA GLY A 163 -19.12 22.37 -20.55
C GLY A 163 -19.86 21.06 -20.29
N TYR A 164 -20.49 20.83 -19.12
CA TYR A 164 -21.16 19.55 -18.89
C TYR A 164 -22.63 19.60 -19.32
N ASN A 165 -22.90 19.19 -20.57
CA ASN A 165 -24.24 18.92 -21.07
C ASN A 165 -24.43 17.39 -21.26
N PRO A 166 -25.24 16.71 -20.43
CA PRO A 166 -25.40 15.25 -20.46
C PRO A 166 -26.16 14.72 -21.68
N LEU A 167 -26.65 15.59 -22.57
CA LEU A 167 -27.30 15.21 -23.83
C LEU A 167 -26.43 15.45 -25.07
N SER A 168 -25.36 16.25 -24.98
CA SER A 168 -24.58 16.70 -26.14
C SER A 168 -23.12 16.28 -26.16
N GLY A 169 -22.63 15.59 -25.11
CA GLY A 169 -21.38 14.83 -25.20
C GLY A 169 -20.13 15.61 -25.62
N GLU A 170 -20.02 16.91 -25.32
CA GLU A 170 -18.81 17.69 -25.58
C GLU A 170 -18.04 17.87 -24.26
N GLY A 171 -17.23 16.88 -23.91
CA GLY A 171 -16.51 16.83 -22.64
C GLY A 171 -15.15 16.15 -22.77
N GLY A 172 -14.32 16.64 -23.70
CA GLY A 172 -12.92 16.28 -23.79
C GLY A 172 -12.10 16.93 -22.68
N GLY A 173 -11.37 16.12 -21.92
CA GLY A 173 -10.45 16.62 -20.90
C GLY A 173 -9.79 15.51 -20.06
N THR A 174 -8.67 15.01 -20.58
CA THR A 174 -7.54 14.42 -19.82
C THR A 174 -7.86 13.24 -18.89
N CYS A 175 -8.08 12.04 -19.45
CA CYS A 175 -7.73 10.72 -18.89
C CYS A 175 -8.35 9.59 -19.75
N SER A 176 -7.87 9.40 -20.98
CA SER A 176 -8.22 8.24 -21.81
C SER A 176 -7.19 7.12 -21.64
N TRP A 177 -7.12 6.51 -20.46
CA TRP A 177 -6.44 5.22 -20.33
C TRP A 177 -7.39 4.11 -20.77
N ARG A 178 -7.22 3.59 -21.98
CA ARG A 178 -7.80 2.31 -22.41
C ARG A 178 -6.67 1.27 -22.43
N PRO A 179 -6.79 0.15 -21.68
CA PRO A 179 -5.88 -0.98 -21.85
C PRO A 179 -5.94 -1.44 -23.31
N GLY A 180 -4.77 -1.49 -23.97
CA GLY A 180 -4.68 -1.92 -25.36
C GLY A 180 -5.27 -3.31 -25.56
N ARG A 181 -6.10 -3.48 -26.61
CA ARG A 181 -6.58 -4.81 -27.04
C ARG A 181 -5.38 -5.69 -27.35
N ARG A 182 -5.11 -6.68 -26.49
CA ARG A 182 -4.33 -7.86 -26.88
C ARG A 182 -5.30 -8.87 -27.48
N GLY A 183 -5.39 -8.90 -28.80
CA GLY A 183 -6.10 -9.93 -29.55
C GLY A 183 -5.68 -9.86 -31.02
N PRO A 184 -5.36 -11.01 -31.66
CA PRO A 184 -4.81 -11.02 -33.00
C PRO A 184 -5.83 -10.51 -34.02
N SER A 185 -5.39 -9.56 -34.85
CA SER A 185 -6.09 -9.11 -36.05
C SER A 185 -5.76 -10.08 -37.19
N SER A 186 -6.59 -11.11 -37.38
CA SER A 186 -6.63 -11.90 -38.62
C SER A 186 -7.97 -12.62 -38.72
N GLY A 187 -8.78 -12.26 -39.71
CA GLY A 187 -10.02 -12.97 -40.02
C GLY A 187 -10.93 -12.14 -40.91
N GLY A 188 -10.69 -12.18 -42.21
CA GLY A 188 -11.47 -11.59 -43.29
C GLY A 188 -10.80 -11.88 -44.61
#